data_AF-A0A3N9Y413-F1
#
_entry.id   AF-A0A3N9Y413-F1
#
_cell.length_a   1.000
_cell.length_b   1.000
_cell.length_c   1.000
_cell.angle_alpha   90.00
_cell.angle_beta   90.00
_cell.angle_gamma   90.00
#
_symmetry.space_group_name_H-M   'P 1'
#
loop_
_entity.id
_entity.type
_entity.pdbx_description
1 polymer ?
#
loop_
_entity_poly.entity_id
_entity_poly.type
_entity_poly.pdbx_seq_one_letter_code
_entity_poly.pdbx_strand_id
1 'polypeptide(L)'
;MISAPTPEAPHWVQVLLSLLGVLGGTTGLAAIAAVVAQRGKFKADAADTLTEAALTLVQPLQMRITELENEALGARSELALLREQVNQLQFVVRVLSRTLDRWRTAVHAPDATLRKIRTVVAESERLAEDR
;
A
#
# COMPACT_ATOMS: atom_id res chain seq x y z
N MET A 1 -6.59 55.05 -2.56
CA MET A 1 -7.47 53.87 -2.40
C MET A 1 -6.57 52.72 -1.97
N ILE A 2 -6.51 52.41 -0.67
CA ILE A 2 -5.62 51.38 -0.11
C ILE A 2 -6.51 50.20 0.27
N SER A 3 -6.43 49.12 -0.50
CA SER A 3 -7.14 47.88 -0.23
C SER A 3 -6.34 47.11 0.83
N ALA A 4 -6.92 46.91 2.01
CA ALA A 4 -6.30 46.12 3.07
C ALA A 4 -6.20 44.64 2.66
N PRO A 5 -5.09 43.94 2.97
CA PRO A 5 -5.00 42.50 2.72
C PRO A 5 -5.94 41.76 3.66
N THR A 6 -6.85 40.97 3.09
CA THR A 6 -7.72 40.05 3.82
C THR A 6 -6.86 39.06 4.63
N PRO A 7 -7.10 38.89 5.94
CA PRO A 7 -6.32 37.95 6.75
C PRO A 7 -6.56 36.53 6.26
N GLU A 8 -5.52 35.88 5.74
CA GLU A 8 -5.58 34.51 5.24
C GLU A 8 -6.04 33.57 6.36
N ALA A 9 -7.13 32.85 6.10
CA ALA A 9 -7.60 31.79 6.98
C ALA A 9 -6.52 30.69 7.07
N PRO A 10 -6.27 30.11 8.27
CA PRO A 10 -5.29 29.04 8.43
C PRO A 10 -5.53 27.89 7.44
N HIS A 11 -4.47 27.38 6.81
CA HIS A 11 -4.58 26.37 5.74
C HIS A 11 -5.37 25.11 6.14
N TRP A 12 -5.33 24.70 7.41
CA TRP A 12 -6.13 23.57 7.89
C TRP A 12 -7.64 23.83 7.81
N VAL A 13 -8.06 25.09 7.96
CA VAL A 13 -9.46 25.52 7.78
C VAL A 13 -9.84 25.46 6.31
N GLN A 14 -8.91 25.80 5.40
CA GLN A 14 -9.14 25.67 3.96
C GLN A 14 -9.29 24.21 3.54
N VAL A 15 -8.53 23.29 4.14
CA VAL A 15 -8.66 21.84 3.91
C VAL A 15 -10.02 21.33 4.42
N LEU A 16 -10.43 21.73 5.62
CA LEU A 16 -11.73 21.38 6.19
C LEU A 16 -12.91 21.95 5.38
N LEU A 17 -12.79 23.19 4.91
CA LEU A 17 -13.79 23.83 4.06
C LEU A 17 -13.84 23.22 2.66
N SER A 18 -12.70 22.79 2.12
CA SER A 18 -12.66 22.07 0.83
C SER A 18 -13.34 20.71 0.94
N LEU A 19 -13.16 20.01 2.06
CA LEU A 19 -13.80 18.73 2.32
C LEU A 19 -15.32 18.89 2.58
N LEU A 20 -15.72 19.92 3.32
CA LEU A 20 -17.15 20.22 3.58
C LEU A 20 -17.87 20.80 2.35
N GLY A 21 -17.19 21.61 1.55
CA GLY A 21 -17.73 22.23 0.34
C GLY A 21 -18.05 21.22 -0.76
N VAL A 22 -17.36 20.07 -0.77
CA VAL A 22 -17.67 18.93 -1.65
C VAL A 22 -18.95 18.20 -1.20
N LEU A 23 -19.42 18.39 0.04
CA LEU A 23 -20.52 17.63 0.64
C LEU A 23 -21.83 18.42 0.88
N GLY A 24 -21.88 19.75 0.68
CA GLY A 24 -23.09 20.51 1.02
C GLY A 24 -23.26 21.82 0.28
N GLY A 25 -24.15 21.83 -0.72
CA GLY A 25 -24.57 23.05 -1.43
C GLY A 25 -25.25 24.09 -0.52
N THR A 26 -24.88 25.36 -0.74
CA THR A 26 -25.55 26.64 -0.41
C THR A 26 -25.98 26.97 1.04
N THR A 27 -26.15 26.03 1.97
CA THR A 27 -26.52 26.33 3.37
C THR A 27 -25.32 26.59 4.29
N GLY A 28 -24.09 26.30 3.86
CA GLY A 28 -22.88 26.41 4.70
C GLY A 28 -22.38 27.83 4.97
N LEU A 29 -22.70 28.82 4.14
CA LEU A 29 -22.12 30.17 4.25
C LEU A 29 -22.71 31.02 5.39
N ALA A 30 -23.98 30.82 5.74
CA ALA A 30 -24.64 31.58 6.82
C ALA A 30 -24.12 31.17 8.22
N ALA A 31 -23.77 29.90 8.41
CA ALA A 31 -23.17 29.41 9.66
C ALA A 31 -21.75 29.98 9.90
N ILE A 32 -21.02 30.27 8.82
CA ILE A 32 -19.64 30.79 8.90
C ILE A 32 -19.62 32.22 9.48
N ALA A 33 -20.58 33.08 9.13
CA ALA A 33 -20.64 34.45 9.65
C ALA A 33 -20.91 34.49 11.17
N ALA A 34 -21.77 33.59 11.67
CA ALA A 34 -22.08 33.49 13.10
C ALA A 34 -20.87 33.04 13.93
N VAL A 35 -20.09 32.07 13.42
CA VAL A 35 -18.90 31.55 14.11
C VAL A 35 -17.75 32.55 14.12
N VAL A 36 -17.63 33.41 13.10
CA VAL A 36 -16.59 34.46 13.05
C VAL A 36 -16.82 35.54 14.11
N ALA A 37 -18.07 35.95 14.35
CA ALA A 37 -18.40 36.91 15.40
C ALA A 37 -18.13 36.35 16.82
N GLN A 38 -18.28 35.04 16.99
CA GLN A 38 -18.02 34.35 18.26
C GLN A 38 -16.51 34.10 18.52
N ARG A 39 -15.67 34.16 17.46
CA ARG A 39 -14.24 33.80 17.45
C ARG A 39 -13.28 34.78 18.16
N GLY A 40 -13.74 35.92 18.64
CA GLY A 40 -12.89 36.91 19.32
C GLY A 40 -12.41 36.48 20.71
N LYS A 41 -13.21 35.67 21.43
CA LYS A 41 -12.94 35.26 22.82
C LYS A 41 -12.36 33.84 22.96
N PHE A 42 -12.51 32.97 21.95
CA PHE A 42 -11.99 31.60 21.98
C PHE A 42 -10.53 31.45 21.55
N LYS A 43 -9.91 32.47 20.97
CA LYS A 43 -8.54 32.35 20.42
C LYS A 43 -7.46 32.16 21.50
N ALA A 44 -7.66 32.66 22.71
CA ALA A 44 -6.72 32.48 23.82
C ALA A 44 -6.92 31.13 24.51
N ASP A 45 -8.15 30.79 24.90
CA ASP A 45 -8.49 29.50 25.53
C ASP A 45 -8.26 28.29 24.59
N ALA A 46 -8.49 28.46 23.28
CA ALA A 46 -8.22 27.40 22.31
C ALA A 46 -6.72 27.15 22.14
N ALA A 47 -5.85 28.14 22.35
CA ALA A 47 -4.40 27.94 22.22
C ALA A 47 -3.84 27.14 23.40
N ASP A 48 -4.27 27.42 24.64
CA ASP A 48 -3.89 26.64 25.81
C ASP A 48 -4.47 25.22 25.74
N THR A 49 -5.76 25.08 25.41
CA THR A 49 -6.38 23.74 25.28
C THR A 49 -5.87 22.94 24.08
N LEU A 50 -5.47 23.58 22.97
CA LEU A 50 -4.79 22.90 21.85
C LEU A 50 -3.36 22.51 22.21
N THR A 51 -2.66 23.28 23.04
CA THR A 51 -1.31 22.94 23.50
C THR A 51 -1.35 21.79 24.51
N GLU A 52 -2.31 21.81 25.43
CA GLU A 52 -2.58 20.72 26.38
C GLU A 52 -3.07 19.45 25.66
N ALA A 53 -3.98 19.59 24.68
CA ALA A 53 -4.42 18.47 23.84
C ALA A 53 -3.27 17.93 22.96
N ALA A 54 -2.40 18.80 22.44
CA ALA A 54 -1.21 18.36 21.71
C ALA A 54 -0.24 17.62 22.63
N LEU A 55 0.04 18.13 23.83
CA LEU A 55 0.94 17.47 24.78
C LEU A 55 0.41 16.12 25.26
N THR A 56 -0.91 15.98 25.42
CA THR A 56 -1.56 14.72 25.82
C THR A 56 -1.72 13.72 24.68
N LEU A 57 -1.81 14.19 23.42
CA LEU A 57 -2.02 13.33 22.25
C LEU A 57 -0.74 12.97 21.49
N VAL A 58 0.36 13.70 21.69
CA VAL A 58 1.64 13.42 21.03
C VAL A 58 2.21 12.06 21.44
N GLN A 59 2.19 11.71 22.73
CA GLN A 59 2.68 10.40 23.19
C GLN A 59 1.89 9.21 22.60
N PRO A 60 0.53 9.21 22.64
CA PRO A 60 -0.22 8.11 22.03
C PRO A 60 -0.10 8.09 20.50
N LEU A 61 0.03 9.23 19.83
CA LEU A 61 0.27 9.25 18.38
C LEU A 61 1.66 8.70 18.02
N GLN A 62 2.70 9.05 18.78
CA GLN A 62 4.03 8.46 18.62
C GLN A 62 4.01 6.94 18.81
N MET A 63 3.30 6.47 19.84
CA MET A 63 3.13 5.03 20.07
C MET A 63 2.44 4.35 18.87
N ARG A 64 1.34 4.92 18.35
CA ARG A 64 0.64 4.39 17.17
C ARG A 64 1.47 4.45 15.90
N ILE A 65 2.28 5.50 15.72
CA ILE A 65 3.21 5.60 14.59
C ILE A 65 4.25 4.49 14.68
N THR A 66 4.87 4.27 15.85
CA THR A 66 5.85 3.20 16.02
C THR A 66 5.24 1.81 15.85
N GLU A 67 3.99 1.60 16.29
CA GLU A 67 3.25 0.36 16.09
C GLU A 67 2.99 0.11 14.59
N LEU A 68 2.49 1.13 13.87
CA LEU A 68 2.27 1.06 12.42
C LEU A 68 3.57 0.91 11.62
N GLU A 69 4.66 1.53 12.06
CA GLU A 69 5.98 1.35 11.45
C GLU A 69 6.46 -0.10 11.59
N ASN A 70 6.29 -0.69 12.77
CA ASN A 70 6.65 -2.09 13.02
C ASN A 70 5.77 -3.05 12.20
N GLU A 71 4.46 -2.81 12.13
CA GLU A 71 3.55 -3.59 11.29
C GLU A 71 3.89 -3.46 9.80
N ALA A 72 4.22 -2.26 9.33
CA ALA A 72 4.63 -2.02 7.95
C ALA A 72 5.95 -2.72 7.61
N LEU A 73 6.90 -2.76 8.54
CA LEU A 73 8.15 -3.52 8.39
C LEU A 73 7.90 -5.03 8.36
N GLY A 74 7.00 -5.54 9.22
CA GLY A 74 6.57 -6.94 9.22
C GLY A 74 5.89 -7.34 7.91
N ALA A 75 4.91 -6.57 7.45
CA ALA A 75 4.23 -6.83 6.18
C ALA A 75 5.21 -6.81 4.98
N ARG A 76 6.22 -5.93 5.00
CA ARG A 76 7.26 -5.88 3.96
C ARG A 76 8.15 -7.13 3.97
N SER A 77 8.53 -7.64 5.14
CA SER A 77 9.35 -8.85 5.22
C SER A 77 8.56 -10.09 4.80
N GLU A 78 7.29 -10.19 5.17
CA GLU A 78 6.39 -11.26 4.71
C GLU A 78 6.19 -11.22 3.19
N LEU A 79 5.96 -10.03 2.63
CA LEU A 79 5.87 -9.86 1.17
C LEU A 79 7.16 -10.26 0.46
N ALA A 80 8.33 -9.98 1.04
CA ALA A 80 9.61 -10.41 0.46
C ALA A 80 9.74 -11.95 0.46
N LEU A 81 9.36 -12.61 1.55
CA LEU A 81 9.36 -14.07 1.65
C LEU A 81 8.38 -14.71 0.66
N LEU A 82 7.15 -14.21 0.58
CA LEU A 82 6.14 -14.69 -0.36
C LEU A 82 6.58 -14.47 -1.82
N ARG A 83 7.20 -13.32 -2.11
CA ARG A 83 7.75 -13.04 -3.45
C ARG A 83 8.80 -14.09 -3.82
N GLU A 84 9.69 -14.42 -2.89
CA GLU A 84 10.73 -15.42 -3.11
C GLU A 84 10.13 -16.83 -3.31
N GLN A 85 9.17 -17.22 -2.48
CA GLN A 85 8.46 -18.49 -2.64
C GLN A 85 7.73 -18.58 -3.99
N VAL A 86 7.09 -17.49 -4.43
CA VAL A 86 6.44 -17.44 -5.75
C VAL A 86 7.47 -17.56 -6.87
N ASN A 87 8.62 -16.90 -6.77
CA ASN A 87 9.69 -17.01 -7.77
C ASN A 87 10.22 -18.45 -7.85
N GLN A 88 10.45 -19.09 -6.70
CA GLN A 88 10.89 -20.49 -6.63
C GLN A 88 9.84 -21.43 -7.24
N LEU A 89 8.56 -21.24 -6.90
CA LEU A 89 7.49 -22.05 -7.46
C LEU A 89 7.35 -21.86 -8.98
N GLN A 90 7.44 -20.61 -9.46
CA GLN A 90 7.44 -20.32 -10.90
C GLN A 90 8.61 -20.97 -11.62
N PHE A 91 9.79 -21.01 -10.99
CA PHE A 91 10.94 -21.72 -11.54
C PHE A 91 10.66 -23.22 -11.67
N VAL A 92 10.15 -23.86 -10.61
CA VAL A 92 9.80 -25.29 -10.62
C VAL A 92 8.76 -25.59 -11.71
N VAL A 93 7.69 -24.80 -11.79
CA VAL A 93 6.64 -24.95 -12.81
C VAL A 93 7.23 -24.82 -14.22
N ARG A 94 8.12 -23.85 -14.45
CA ARG A 94 8.78 -23.65 -15.75
C ARG A 94 9.69 -24.82 -16.12
N VAL A 95 10.39 -25.41 -15.15
CA VAL A 95 11.23 -26.59 -15.39
C VAL A 95 10.35 -27.78 -15.75
N LEU A 96 9.30 -28.04 -14.97
CA LEU A 96 8.40 -29.17 -15.18
C LEU A 96 7.68 -29.07 -16.54
N SER A 97 7.20 -27.87 -16.90
CA SER A 97 6.52 -27.67 -18.18
C SER A 97 7.44 -27.94 -19.38
N ARG A 98 8.71 -27.53 -19.31
CA ARG A 98 9.72 -27.83 -20.33
C ARG A 98 10.02 -29.32 -20.42
N THR A 99 10.13 -30.02 -19.29
CA THR A 99 10.35 -31.47 -19.27
C THR A 99 9.17 -32.21 -19.89
N LEU A 100 7.94 -31.86 -19.51
CA LEU A 100 6.72 -32.44 -20.09
C LEU A 100 6.61 -32.16 -21.59
N ASP A 101 6.97 -30.96 -22.04
CA ASP A 101 6.95 -30.63 -23.45
C ASP A 101 8.00 -31.42 -24.26
N ARG A 102 9.19 -31.62 -23.69
CA ARG A 102 10.22 -32.50 -24.25
C ARG A 102 9.74 -33.96 -24.35
N TRP A 103 9.03 -34.46 -23.35
CA TRP A 103 8.48 -35.81 -23.40
C TRP A 103 7.35 -35.91 -24.43
N ARG A 104 6.47 -34.91 -24.48
CA ARG A 104 5.38 -34.83 -25.47
C ARG A 104 5.94 -34.86 -26.89
N THR A 105 6.94 -34.04 -27.18
CA THR A 105 7.59 -33.99 -28.50
C THR A 105 8.26 -35.32 -28.87
N ALA A 106 8.94 -35.98 -27.91
CA ALA A 106 9.53 -37.30 -28.14
C ALA A 106 8.49 -38.40 -28.43
N VAL A 107 7.32 -38.34 -27.79
CA VAL A 107 6.22 -39.29 -28.00
C VAL A 107 5.53 -39.07 -29.35
N HIS A 108 5.35 -37.82 -29.77
CA HIS A 108 4.72 -37.49 -31.05
C HIS A 108 5.65 -37.54 -32.26
N ALA A 109 6.94 -37.84 -32.07
CA ALA A 109 7.89 -37.97 -33.16
C ALA A 109 7.50 -39.15 -34.09
N PRO A 110 7.63 -39.02 -35.42
CA PRO A 110 7.25 -40.07 -36.37
C PRO A 110 8.12 -41.34 -36.24
N ASP A 111 9.31 -41.21 -35.66
CA ASP A 111 10.26 -42.27 -35.37
C ASP A 111 10.27 -42.67 -33.88
N ALA A 112 9.22 -42.30 -33.15
CA ALA A 112 9.04 -42.63 -31.74
C ALA A 112 9.06 -44.15 -31.54
N THR A 113 10.06 -44.62 -30.82
CA THR A 113 10.15 -46.01 -30.35
C THR A 113 10.24 -46.01 -28.84
N LEU A 114 9.72 -47.08 -28.22
CA LEU A 114 9.73 -47.25 -26.77
C LEU A 114 11.15 -47.07 -26.17
N ARG A 115 12.18 -47.53 -26.89
CA ARG A 115 13.58 -47.38 -26.49
C ARG A 115 14.01 -45.91 -26.45
N LYS A 116 13.69 -45.12 -27.48
CA LYS A 116 14.00 -43.69 -27.54
C LYS A 116 13.27 -42.90 -26.45
N ILE A 117 12.00 -43.21 -26.19
CA ILE A 117 11.24 -42.55 -25.13
C ILE A 117 11.87 -42.86 -23.76
N ARG A 118 12.23 -44.11 -23.48
CA ARG A 118 12.92 -44.49 -22.23
C ARG A 118 14.25 -43.76 -22.05
N THR A 119 15.02 -43.57 -23.13
CA THR A 119 16.27 -42.80 -23.03
C THR A 119 16.05 -41.33 -22.73
N VAL A 120 15.01 -40.71 -23.32
CA VAL A 120 14.69 -39.30 -23.05
C VAL A 120 14.20 -39.11 -21.61
N VAL A 121 13.39 -40.03 -21.09
CA VAL A 121 12.93 -39.98 -19.69
C VAL A 121 14.10 -40.19 -18.73
N ALA A 122 14.94 -41.20 -18.94
CA ALA A 122 16.11 -41.46 -18.09
C ALA A 122 17.10 -40.28 -18.07
N GLU A 123 17.29 -39.60 -19.21
CA GLU A 123 18.11 -38.39 -19.27
C GLU A 123 17.47 -37.22 -18.50
N SER A 124 16.14 -37.07 -18.59
CA SER A 124 15.42 -36.08 -17.80
C SER A 124 15.48 -36.33 -16.29
N GLU A 125 15.47 -37.59 -15.85
CA GLU A 125 15.62 -37.96 -14.44
C GLU A 125 17.03 -37.62 -13.91
N ARG A 126 18.08 -37.96 -14.67
CA ARG A 126 19.47 -37.60 -14.33
C ARG A 126 19.66 -36.09 -14.20
N LEU A 127 19.13 -35.33 -15.16
CA LEU A 127 19.19 -33.86 -15.14
C LEU A 127 18.40 -33.22 -13.97
N ALA A 128 17.48 -33.97 -13.35
CA ALA A 128 16.75 -33.54 -12.17
C ALA A 128 17.50 -33.87 -10.86
N GLU A 129 18.30 -34.94 -10.85
CA GLU A 129 19.14 -35.33 -9.70
C GLU A 129 20.37 -34.42 -9.54
N ASP A 130 20.91 -33.89 -10.64
CA ASP A 130 22.10 -33.00 -10.63
C ASP A 130 21.80 -31.54 -10.23
N ARG A 131 20.55 -31.18 -9.91
CA ARG A 131 20.11 -29.79 -9.70
C ARG A 131 19.55 -29.56 -8.30
#